data_AF-A0A956UT24-F1
#
_entry.id   AF-A0A956UT24-F1
#
_cell.length_a   1.000
_cell.length_b   1.000
_cell.length_c   1.000
_cell.angle_alpha   90.00
_cell.angle_beta   90.00
_cell.angle_gamma   90.00
#
_symmetry.space_group_name_H-M   'P 1'
#
loop_
_entity.id
_entity.type
_entity.pdbx_description
1 polymer ?
#
loop_
_entity_poly.entity_id
_entity_poly.type
_entity_poly.pdbx_seq_one_letter_code
_entity_poly.pdbx_strand_id
1 'polypeptide(L)'
;MSTTTDEHGNPPGERDADLSSLIRCTRCKLSYAPAKSTSALKLTYCSFLCELGDLGFSIQGLEHMQLVKKGEEGEAEASDEEPEPQPIGIV
;
A
#
# COMPACT_ATOMS: atom_id res chain seq x y z
N MET A 1 -7.08 34.77 48.76
CA MET A 1 -7.82 34.07 47.68
C MET A 1 -6.95 34.07 46.43
N SER A 2 -6.31 32.94 46.12
CA SER A 2 -5.57 32.66 44.87
C SER A 2 -5.54 31.12 44.73
N THR A 3 -6.37 30.46 43.90
CA THR A 3 -6.23 30.19 42.43
C THR A 3 -4.86 29.64 42.07
N THR A 4 -4.64 28.45 41.51
CA THR A 4 -5.47 27.37 40.93
C THR A 4 -4.52 26.17 40.83
N THR A 5 -4.85 25.04 41.43
CA THR A 5 -4.12 23.78 41.22
C THR A 5 -4.54 23.22 39.86
N ASP A 6 -3.63 23.26 38.88
CA ASP A 6 -3.77 22.60 37.59
C ASP A 6 -3.48 21.10 37.79
N GLU A 7 -4.53 20.33 38.12
CA GLU A 7 -4.50 18.87 38.04
C GLU A 7 -4.81 18.44 36.59
N HIS A 8 -3.81 18.51 35.71
CA HIS A 8 -3.82 17.70 34.48
C HIS A 8 -3.42 16.25 34.83
N GLY A 9 -4.31 15.57 35.54
CA GLY A 9 -4.30 14.12 35.69
C GLY A 9 -4.58 13.46 34.33
N ASN A 10 -3.55 13.21 33.54
CA ASN A 10 -3.63 12.29 32.42
C ASN A 10 -3.85 10.87 33.00
N PRO A 11 -4.99 10.20 32.81
CA PRO A 11 -5.21 8.89 33.40
C PRO A 11 -4.19 7.90 32.83
N PRO A 12 -3.39 7.22 33.68
CA PRO A 12 -2.51 6.14 33.24
C PRO A 12 -3.36 4.88 33.08
N GLY A 13 -4.04 4.72 31.94
CA GLY A 13 -5.06 3.67 31.81
C GLY A 13 -5.16 2.92 30.49
N GLU A 14 -4.43 3.28 29.44
CA GLU A 14 -4.57 2.62 28.12
C GLU A 14 -3.23 2.40 27.38
N ARG A 15 -2.11 2.34 28.10
CA ARG A 15 -0.79 2.20 27.45
C ARG A 15 -0.43 0.77 27.07
N ASP A 16 -1.15 -0.21 27.60
CA ASP A 16 -0.86 -1.63 27.41
C ASP A 16 -2.05 -2.32 26.74
N ALA A 17 -2.43 -1.85 25.55
CA ALA A 17 -3.13 -2.71 24.62
C ALA A 17 -2.17 -3.85 24.27
N ASP A 18 -2.43 -5.03 24.86
CA ASP A 18 -1.67 -6.28 24.74
C ASP A 18 -0.97 -6.40 23.38
N LEU A 19 0.34 -6.08 23.35
CA LEU A 19 1.15 -6.05 22.14
C LEU A 19 1.27 -7.43 21.49
N SER A 20 0.91 -8.49 22.22
CA SER A 20 0.86 -9.88 21.74
C SER A 20 -0.23 -10.10 20.71
N SER A 21 -1.27 -9.26 20.70
CA SER A 21 -2.38 -9.32 19.75
C SER A 21 -2.12 -8.53 18.45
N LEU A 22 -0.99 -7.83 18.37
CA LEU A 22 -0.68 -6.98 17.22
C LEU A 22 -0.22 -7.80 16.02
N ILE A 23 -0.78 -7.47 14.86
CA ILE A 23 -0.46 -8.09 13.57
C ILE A 23 0.89 -7.54 13.09
N ARG A 24 1.68 -8.36 12.38
CA ARG A 24 2.93 -7.93 11.76
C ARG A 24 2.73 -7.59 10.29
N CYS A 25 3.26 -6.44 9.87
CA CYS A 25 3.25 -6.01 8.47
C CYS A 25 4.10 -6.93 7.60
N THR A 26 3.59 -7.35 6.43
CA THR A 26 4.33 -8.22 5.50
C THR A 26 5.61 -7.56 4.99
N ARG A 27 5.60 -6.23 4.77
CA ARG A 27 6.72 -5.48 4.20
C ARG A 27 7.81 -5.14 5.22
N CYS A 28 7.48 -4.35 6.24
CA CYS A 28 8.45 -3.84 7.22
C CYS A 28 8.59 -4.71 8.49
N LYS A 29 7.77 -5.76 8.65
CA LYS A 29 7.76 -6.70 9.79
C LYS A 29 7.47 -6.08 11.16
N LEU A 30 7.09 -4.81 11.22
CA LEU A 30 6.67 -4.15 12.46
C LEU A 30 5.28 -4.61 12.89
N SER A 31 5.09 -4.72 14.21
CA SER A 31 3.78 -4.97 14.82
C SER A 31 2.93 -3.69 14.79
N TYR A 32 1.67 -3.80 14.42
CA TYR A 32 0.75 -2.67 14.32
C TYR A 32 -0.69 -3.07 14.66
N ALA A 33 -1.48 -2.08 15.07
CA ALA A 33 -2.91 -2.26 15.35
C ALA A 33 -3.71 -2.07 14.06
N PRO A 34 -4.54 -3.03 13.62
CA PRO A 34 -5.33 -2.90 12.39
C PRO A 34 -6.25 -1.67 12.37
N ALA A 35 -6.78 -1.28 13.54
CA ALA A 35 -7.60 -0.08 13.70
C ALA A 35 -6.87 1.23 13.35
N LYS A 36 -5.53 1.25 13.45
CA LYS A 36 -4.68 2.41 13.13
C LYS A 36 -4.02 2.32 11.75
N SER A 37 -4.24 1.22 11.01
CA SER A 37 -3.67 1.06 9.67
C SER A 37 -4.39 1.94 8.64
N THR A 38 -3.60 2.62 7.81
CA THR A 38 -4.08 3.41 6.67
C THR A 38 -4.07 2.62 5.35
N SER A 39 -3.63 1.37 5.37
CA SER A 39 -3.72 0.47 4.21
C SER A 39 -5.17 0.06 3.94
N ALA A 40 -5.51 -0.22 2.69
CA ALA A 40 -6.77 -0.88 2.36
C ALA A 40 -6.79 -2.31 2.93
N LEU A 41 -5.62 -2.95 2.93
CA LEU A 41 -5.37 -4.28 3.48
C LEU A 41 -4.87 -4.18 4.94
N LYS A 42 -5.74 -3.69 5.84
CA LYS A 42 -5.43 -3.42 7.27
C LYS A 42 -4.90 -4.62 8.06
N LEU A 43 -5.07 -5.85 7.57
CA LEU A 43 -4.53 -7.07 8.21
C LEU A 43 -3.21 -7.56 7.58
N THR A 44 -2.72 -6.88 6.55
CA THR A 44 -1.49 -7.25 5.82
C THR A 44 -0.41 -6.18 5.95
N TYR A 45 -0.79 -4.90 5.87
CA TYR A 45 0.15 -3.77 5.91
C TYR A 45 -0.19 -2.77 7.00
N CYS A 46 0.86 -2.18 7.57
CA CYS A 46 0.72 -1.12 8.58
C CYS A 46 0.33 0.24 7.97
N SER A 47 0.60 0.47 6.67
CA SER A 47 0.29 1.71 5.97
C SER A 47 0.17 1.51 4.47
N PHE A 48 -0.47 2.47 3.80
CA PHE A 48 -0.60 2.49 2.33
C PHE A 48 0.76 2.48 1.61
N LEU A 49 1.81 3.07 2.19
CA LEU A 49 3.16 3.03 1.60
C LEU A 49 3.75 1.62 1.58
N CYS A 50 3.51 0.83 2.63
CA CYS A 50 3.96 -0.56 2.66
C CYS A 50 3.21 -1.42 1.64
N GLU A 51 1.94 -1.12 1.41
CA GLU A 51 1.11 -1.76 0.38
C GLU A 51 1.64 -1.44 -1.03
N LEU A 52 1.83 -0.16 -1.36
CA LEU A 52 2.40 0.26 -2.64
C LEU A 52 3.81 -0.32 -2.87
N GLY A 53 4.65 -0.33 -1.83
CA GLY A 53 5.99 -0.87 -1.91
C GLY A 53 6.05 -2.38 -2.13
N ASP A 54 5.00 -3.13 -1.79
CA ASP A 54 4.89 -4.57 -2.09
C ASP A 54 4.36 -4.81 -3.51
N LEU A 55 3.51 -3.92 -4.02
CA LEU A 55 3.03 -3.91 -5.41
C LEU A 55 4.08 -3.47 -6.44
N GLY A 56 5.30 -3.13 -6.00
CA GLY A 56 6.40 -2.73 -6.88
C GLY A 56 6.39 -1.24 -7.25
N PHE A 57 5.54 -0.41 -6.65
CA PHE A 57 5.67 1.05 -6.76
C PHE A 57 6.91 1.50 -5.99
N SER A 58 7.98 1.81 -6.73
CA SER A 58 9.22 2.39 -6.21
C SER A 58 9.49 3.72 -6.91
N ILE A 59 10.27 4.60 -6.27
CA ILE A 59 10.68 5.87 -6.89
C ILE A 59 11.41 5.61 -8.22
N GLN A 60 12.25 4.57 -8.26
CA GLN A 60 12.92 4.13 -9.49
C GLN A 60 11.93 3.70 -10.59
N GLY A 61 10.83 3.06 -10.21
CA GLY A 61 9.75 2.73 -11.15
C GLY A 61 9.02 3.97 -11.68
N LEU A 62 8.91 5.03 -10.88
CA LEU A 62 8.31 6.30 -11.29
C LEU A 62 9.23 7.14 -12.19
N GLU A 63 10.56 6.99 -12.08
CA GLU A 63 11.52 7.72 -12.93
C GLU A 63 11.32 7.44 -14.43
N HIS A 64 10.81 6.25 -14.77
CA HIS A 64 10.56 5.85 -16.15
C HIS A 64 9.09 5.99 -16.58
N MET A 65 8.18 6.31 -15.67
CA MET A 65 6.77 6.53 -16.01
C MET A 65 6.58 7.91 -16.61
N GLN A 66 6.20 7.97 -17.89
CA GLN A 66 5.79 9.20 -18.55
C GLN A 66 4.31 9.45 -18.33
N LEU A 67 3.95 10.66 -17.88
CA LEU A 67 2.56 11.07 -17.74
C LEU A 67 1.94 11.18 -19.13
N VAL A 68 1.00 10.29 -19.45
CA VAL A 68 0.16 10.43 -20.63
C VAL A 68 -0.80 11.58 -20.38
N LYS A 69 -0.78 12.58 -21.27
CA LYS A 69 -1.66 13.74 -21.18
C LYS A 69 -3.09 13.25 -21.40
N LYS A 70 -3.99 13.54 -20.46
CA LYS A 70 -5.42 13.23 -20.60
C LYS A 70 -5.96 14.00 -21.82
N GLY A 71 -6.05 13.31 -22.95
CA GLY A 71 -6.29 13.88 -24.28
C GLY A 71 -5.81 12.99 -25.43
N GLU A 72 -4.89 12.06 -25.16
CA GLU A 72 -4.50 11.01 -26.11
C GLU A 72 -5.05 9.66 -25.61
N GLU A 73 -6.36 9.48 -25.77
CA GLU A 73 -6.98 8.16 -25.78
C GLU A 73 -6.55 7.47 -27.08
N GLY A 74 -5.34 6.93 -27.09
CA GLY A 74 -4.84 6.02 -28.11
C GLY A 74 -4.88 4.61 -27.55
N GLU A 75 -5.97 3.91 -27.85
CA GLU A 75 -6.04 2.46 -28.10
C GLU A 75 -4.75 1.68 -27.79
N ALA A 76 -4.51 1.37 -26.51
CA ALA A 76 -3.60 0.30 -26.14
C ALA A 76 -4.42 -0.99 -26.11
N GLU A 77 -4.79 -1.47 -27.31
CA GLU A 77 -5.15 -2.87 -27.47
C GLU A 77 -3.94 -3.70 -27.05
N ALA A 78 -4.18 -4.62 -26.13
CA ALA A 78 -3.27 -5.72 -25.86
C ALA A 78 -3.05 -6.46 -27.19
N SER A 79 -1.89 -6.25 -27.82
CA SER A 79 -1.42 -7.13 -28.89
C SER A 79 -1.04 -8.46 -28.27
N ASP A 80 -2.05 -9.31 -28.07
CA ASP A 80 -1.92 -10.75 -28.03
C ASP A 80 -1.69 -11.18 -29.49
N GLU A 81 -0.45 -11.09 -29.96
CA GLU A 81 -0.06 -11.67 -31.24
C GLU A 81 0.06 -13.19 -31.05
N GLU A 82 -1.08 -13.87 -31.15
CA GLU A 82 -1.14 -15.32 -31.36
C GLU A 82 -0.51 -15.61 -32.74
N PRO A 83 0.59 -16.37 -32.84
CA PRO A 83 1.25 -16.60 -34.12
C PRO A 83 0.38 -17.47 -35.02
N GLU A 84 -0.08 -16.89 -36.13
CA GLU A 84 -0.84 -17.57 -37.20
C GLU A 84 -0.08 -18.82 -37.70
N PRO A 85 -0.71 -20.01 -37.75
CA PRO A 85 -0.07 -21.19 -38.33
C PRO A 85 0.05 -21.04 -39.85
N GLN A 86 1.28 -20.98 -40.35
CA GLN A 86 1.55 -20.91 -41.80
C GLN A 86 1.03 -22.17 -42.51
N PRO A 87 0.41 -22.04 -43.70
CA PRO A 87 -0.03 -23.21 -44.46
C PRO A 87 1.18 -23.98 -44.98
N ILE A 88 1.28 -25.24 -44.55
CA ILE A 88 2.26 -26.20 -45.07
C ILE A 88 1.87 -26.48 -46.53
N GLY A 89 2.63 -25.92 -47.47
CA GLY A 89 2.50 -26.23 -48.89
C GLY A 89 2.86 -27.70 -49.13
N ILE A 90 1.85 -28.52 -49.35
CA ILE A 90 2.01 -29.90 -49.83
C ILE A 90 2.19 -29.82 -51.35
N VAL A 91 3.38 -30.20 -51.82
CA VAL A 91 3.71 -30.48 -53.22
C VAL A 91 3.39 -31.94 -53.52
#